data_AF-A0A950S432-F1
#
_entry.id   AF-A0A950S432-F1
#
_cell.length_a   1.000
_cell.length_b   1.000
_cell.length_c   1.000
_cell.angle_alpha   90.00
_cell.angle_beta   90.00
_cell.angle_gamma   90.00
#
_symmetry.space_group_name_H-M   'P 1'
#
loop_
_entity.id
_entity.type
_entity.pdbx_description
1 polymer ?
#
loop_
_entity_poly.entity_id
_entity_poly.type
_entity_poly.pdbx_seq_one_letter_code
_entity_poly.pdbx_strand_id
1 'polypeptide(L)'
;MFRRIANLFRGFLSLFLGGIERQNPEALLEVEKQNIRKQIANYNQGLAAHAGLCERLMTQVKRLEQEERELRAKTAANLRAGNRELASQQALRLQTVQRELVENRTQLGSAEATYRELLRARDVSVKAAQAKLQSLKNSIDDLKIKRATAELNEMASGMISQIGGSGDTLNRLHEMVEEEREKAAGRARVARDTLNSGEIEMQEHEQKALADQALEDFALKEGLVLEAPRNTVTIEKAQAKTLGPKDE
;
A
#
# COMPACT_ATOMS: atom_id res chain seq x y z
N MET A 1 -14.77 52.01 27.44
CA MET A 1 -13.70 51.62 26.49
C MET A 1 -13.23 50.16 26.65
N PHE A 2 -13.09 49.63 27.87
CA PHE A 2 -12.61 48.25 28.13
C PHE A 2 -13.38 47.11 27.42
N ARG A 3 -14.70 47.24 27.22
CA ARG A 3 -15.50 46.26 26.45
C ARG A 3 -15.08 46.13 24.98
N ARG A 4 -14.59 47.20 24.35
CA ARG A 4 -14.15 47.18 22.95
C ARG A 4 -12.78 46.50 22.81
N ILE A 5 -11.88 46.73 23.76
CA ILE A 5 -10.57 46.06 23.84
C ILE A 5 -10.76 44.56 24.11
N ALA A 6 -11.66 44.17 25.02
CA ALA A 6 -11.97 42.75 25.28
C ALA A 6 -12.51 42.02 24.05
N ASN A 7 -13.35 42.67 23.23
CA ASN A 7 -13.86 42.08 21.99
C ASN A 7 -12.78 41.98 20.90
N LEU A 8 -11.84 42.94 20.84
CA LEU A 8 -10.70 42.90 19.93
C LEU A 8 -9.71 41.79 20.31
N PHE A 9 -9.43 41.61 21.60
CA PHE A 9 -8.61 40.50 22.11
C PHE A 9 -9.29 39.14 21.89
N ARG A 10 -10.62 39.04 22.05
CA ARG A 10 -11.37 37.80 21.76
C ARG A 10 -11.33 37.46 20.26
N GLY A 11 -11.43 38.47 19.39
CA GLY A 11 -11.26 38.31 17.94
C GLY A 11 -9.83 37.92 17.54
N PHE A 12 -8.82 38.52 18.18
CA PHE A 12 -7.42 38.19 17.98
C PHE A 12 -7.07 36.77 18.44
N LEU A 13 -7.55 36.35 19.60
CA LEU A 13 -7.39 34.97 20.09
C LEU A 13 -8.14 33.97 19.19
N SER A 14 -9.31 34.34 18.65
CA SER A 14 -10.03 33.51 17.67
C SER A 14 -9.27 33.32 16.36
N LEU A 15 -8.57 34.36 15.88
CA LEU A 15 -7.72 34.28 14.69
C LEU A 15 -6.44 33.45 14.94
N PHE A 16 -5.86 33.55 16.14
CA PHE A 16 -4.71 32.73 16.55
C PHE A 16 -5.06 31.25 16.77
N LEU A 17 -6.22 30.96 17.38
CA LEU A 17 -6.74 29.60 17.55
C LEU A 17 -6.96 28.92 16.19
N GLY A 18 -7.55 29.64 15.22
CA GLY A 18 -7.71 29.14 13.84
C GLY A 18 -6.39 28.99 13.06
N GLY A 19 -5.34 29.72 13.44
CA GLY A 19 -3.99 29.59 12.86
C GLY A 19 -3.19 28.41 13.42
N ILE A 20 -3.36 28.08 14.71
CA ILE A 20 -2.69 26.95 15.37
C ILE A 20 -3.29 25.61 14.90
N GLU A 21 -4.61 25.50 14.71
CA GLU A 21 -5.22 24.31 14.11
C GLU A 21 -4.73 24.06 12.67
N ARG A 22 -4.37 25.13 11.94
CA ARG A 22 -3.85 25.07 10.57
C ARG A 22 -2.36 24.67 10.49
N GLN A 23 -1.61 24.82 11.57
CA GLN A 23 -0.17 24.52 11.60
C GLN A 23 0.13 23.04 11.74
N ASN A 24 -0.76 22.25 12.35
CA ASN A 24 -0.55 20.82 12.55
C ASN A 24 -1.75 19.98 12.06
N PRO A 25 -1.84 19.71 10.74
CA PRO A 25 -2.92 18.90 10.17
C PRO A 25 -2.96 17.47 10.73
N GLU A 26 -1.85 16.94 11.23
CA GLU A 26 -1.81 15.62 11.87
C GLU A 26 -2.56 15.61 13.21
N ALA A 27 -2.41 16.66 14.01
CA ALA A 27 -3.12 16.80 15.28
C ALA A 27 -4.65 16.84 15.07
N LEU A 28 -5.12 17.53 14.02
CA LEU A 28 -6.53 17.53 13.65
C LEU A 28 -7.03 16.13 13.25
N LEU A 29 -6.23 15.37 12.49
CA LEU A 29 -6.58 13.99 12.13
C LEU A 29 -6.66 13.08 13.36
N GLU A 30 -5.79 13.26 14.35
CA GLU A 30 -5.83 12.50 15.60
C GLU A 30 -7.07 12.83 16.43
N VAL A 31 -7.44 14.11 16.56
CA VAL A 31 -8.67 14.53 17.21
C VAL A 31 -9.89 13.91 16.53
N GLU A 32 -9.93 13.91 15.19
CA GLU A 32 -11.04 13.31 14.46
C GLU A 32 -11.11 11.79 14.63
N LYS A 33 -9.97 11.08 14.63
CA LYS A 33 -9.91 9.66 14.98
C LYS A 33 -10.46 9.40 16.39
N GLN A 34 -10.11 10.25 17.36
CA GLN A 34 -10.64 10.14 18.73
C GLN A 34 -12.15 10.39 18.78
N ASN A 35 -12.65 11.38 18.04
CA ASN A 35 -14.08 11.67 17.94
C ASN A 35 -14.85 10.48 17.35
N ILE A 36 -14.36 9.89 16.26
CA ILE A 36 -14.95 8.69 15.65
C ILE A 36 -14.93 7.52 16.63
N ARG A 37 -13.82 7.29 17.36
CA ARG A 37 -13.76 6.25 18.40
C ARG A 37 -14.82 6.46 19.48
N LYS A 38 -15.00 7.68 19.98
CA LYS A 38 -16.04 8.02 20.96
C LYS A 38 -17.44 7.78 20.41
N GLN A 39 -17.70 8.20 19.17
CA GLN A 39 -19.00 7.96 18.52
C GLN A 39 -19.30 6.47 18.37
N ILE A 40 -18.33 5.66 17.95
CA ILE A 40 -18.48 4.20 17.85
C ILE A 40 -18.75 3.59 19.22
N ALA A 41 -18.06 4.05 20.27
CA ALA A 41 -18.29 3.57 21.63
C ALA A 41 -19.72 3.87 22.11
N ASN A 42 -20.20 5.11 21.91
CA ASN A 42 -21.57 5.50 22.23
C ASN A 42 -22.61 4.67 21.44
N TYR A 43 -22.33 4.40 20.17
CA TYR A 43 -23.21 3.58 19.33
C TYR A 43 -23.27 2.13 19.83
N ASN A 44 -22.11 1.55 20.16
CA ASN A 44 -22.03 0.20 20.71
C ASN A 44 -22.75 0.09 22.06
N GLN A 45 -22.69 1.13 22.90
CA GLN A 45 -23.45 1.18 24.14
C GLN A 45 -24.96 1.16 23.89
N GLY A 46 -25.45 1.94 22.91
CA GLY A 46 -26.85 1.90 22.48
C GLY A 46 -27.28 0.54 21.93
N LEU A 47 -26.44 -0.08 21.08
CA LEU A 47 -26.66 -1.43 20.56
C LEU A 47 -26.72 -2.48 21.68
N ALA A 48 -25.83 -2.38 22.67
CA ALA A 48 -25.82 -3.30 23.81
C ALA A 48 -27.10 -3.16 24.65
N ALA A 49 -27.60 -1.93 24.85
CA ALA A 49 -28.88 -1.71 25.54
C ALA A 49 -30.06 -2.34 24.78
N HIS A 50 -30.11 -2.21 23.45
CA HIS A 50 -31.15 -2.83 22.63
C HIS A 50 -31.03 -4.37 22.58
N ALA A 51 -29.81 -4.90 22.50
CA ALA A 51 -29.58 -6.35 22.60
C ALA A 51 -30.06 -6.89 23.95
N GLY A 52 -29.76 -6.20 25.05
CA GLY A 52 -30.23 -6.55 26.39
C GLY A 52 -31.76 -6.51 26.53
N LEU A 53 -32.45 -5.60 25.83
CA LEU A 53 -33.91 -5.59 25.76
C LEU A 53 -34.45 -6.83 25.02
N CYS A 54 -33.84 -7.19 23.88
CA CYS A 54 -34.22 -8.38 23.12
C CYS A 54 -34.06 -9.65 23.97
N GLU A 55 -32.91 -9.83 24.63
CA GLU A 55 -32.65 -11.00 25.50
C GLU A 55 -33.64 -11.08 26.68
N ARG A 56 -33.99 -9.94 27.27
CA ARG A 56 -34.99 -9.89 28.33
C ARG A 56 -36.38 -10.29 27.84
N LEU A 57 -36.80 -9.80 26.67
CA LEU A 57 -38.07 -10.16 26.05
C LEU A 57 -38.09 -11.64 25.65
N MET A 58 -37.01 -12.16 25.07
CA MET A 58 -36.86 -13.59 24.76
C MET A 58 -37.00 -14.46 26.01
N THR A 59 -36.36 -14.07 27.11
CA THR A 59 -36.46 -14.78 28.40
C THR A 59 -37.89 -14.76 28.94
N GLN A 60 -38.58 -13.62 28.86
CA GLN A 60 -39.98 -13.50 29.26
C GLN A 60 -40.91 -14.38 28.40
N VAL A 61 -40.72 -14.38 27.08
CA VAL A 61 -41.47 -15.25 26.15
C VAL A 61 -41.26 -16.72 26.51
N LYS A 62 -40.02 -17.17 26.71
CA LYS A 62 -39.73 -18.56 27.10
C LYS A 62 -40.42 -18.95 28.42
N ARG A 63 -40.41 -18.05 29.41
CA ARG A 63 -41.09 -18.28 30.70
C ARG A 63 -42.61 -18.39 30.52
N LEU A 64 -43.22 -17.49 29.76
CA LEU A 64 -44.66 -17.50 29.50
C LEU A 64 -45.07 -18.71 28.67
N GLU A 65 -44.26 -19.16 27.71
CA GLU A 65 -44.50 -20.39 26.95
C GLU A 65 -44.50 -21.63 27.85
N GLN A 66 -43.61 -21.69 28.84
CA GLN A 66 -43.59 -22.77 29.81
C GLN A 66 -44.83 -22.71 30.71
N GLU A 67 -45.18 -21.53 31.24
CA GLU A 67 -46.39 -21.33 32.04
C GLU A 67 -47.67 -21.68 31.25
N GLU A 68 -47.75 -21.30 29.98
CA GLU A 68 -48.86 -21.66 29.08
C GLU A 68 -49.00 -23.18 28.95
N ARG A 69 -47.90 -23.89 28.69
CA ARG A 69 -47.91 -25.37 28.57
C ARG A 69 -48.37 -26.03 29.87
N GLU A 70 -47.85 -25.58 31.00
CA GLU A 70 -48.22 -26.12 32.32
C GLU A 70 -49.68 -25.86 32.66
N LEU A 71 -50.16 -24.63 32.47
CA LEU A 71 -51.55 -24.26 32.71
C LEU A 71 -52.49 -25.03 31.78
N ARG A 72 -52.13 -25.19 30.51
CA ARG A 72 -52.92 -25.99 29.56
C ARG A 72 -53.02 -27.45 30.01
N ALA A 73 -51.92 -28.06 30.44
CA ALA A 73 -51.91 -29.43 30.95
C ALA A 73 -52.74 -29.58 32.24
N LYS A 74 -52.57 -28.67 33.21
CA LYS A 74 -53.33 -28.67 34.47
C LYS A 74 -54.83 -28.46 34.24
N THR A 75 -55.19 -27.53 33.35
CA THR A 75 -56.59 -27.24 32.98
C THR A 75 -57.24 -28.48 32.35
N ALA A 76 -56.55 -29.14 31.42
CA ALA A 76 -57.04 -30.35 30.76
C ALA A 76 -57.21 -31.52 31.76
N ALA A 77 -56.26 -31.68 32.69
CA ALA A 77 -56.34 -32.72 33.72
C ALA A 77 -57.52 -32.48 34.69
N ASN A 78 -57.67 -31.25 35.19
CA ASN A 78 -58.78 -30.89 36.08
C ASN A 78 -60.15 -31.02 35.41
N LEU A 79 -60.24 -30.67 34.12
CA LEU A 79 -61.47 -30.84 33.35
C LEU A 79 -61.85 -32.32 33.21
N ARG A 80 -60.88 -33.20 32.91
CA ARG A 80 -61.10 -34.66 32.85
C ARG A 80 -61.46 -35.27 34.21
N ALA A 81 -60.93 -34.72 35.29
CA ALA A 81 -61.24 -35.15 36.65
C ALA A 81 -62.61 -34.63 37.17
N GLY A 82 -63.33 -33.81 36.39
CA GLY A 82 -64.62 -33.23 36.79
C GLY A 82 -64.50 -31.99 37.71
N ASN A 83 -63.29 -31.51 37.99
CA ASN A 83 -63.00 -30.34 38.82
C ASN A 83 -63.30 -29.03 38.05
N ARG A 84 -64.56 -28.79 37.70
CA ARG A 84 -64.99 -27.74 36.77
C ARG A 84 -64.64 -26.32 37.24
N GLU A 85 -64.75 -26.05 38.54
CA GLU A 85 -64.44 -24.74 39.12
C GLU A 85 -62.94 -24.41 39.01
N LEU A 86 -62.08 -25.34 39.44
CA LEU A 86 -60.62 -25.20 39.33
C LEU A 86 -60.16 -25.11 37.86
N ALA A 87 -60.74 -25.91 36.98
CA ALA A 87 -60.44 -25.85 35.55
C ALA A 87 -60.83 -24.48 34.95
N SER A 88 -61.94 -23.89 35.38
CA SER A 88 -62.38 -22.57 34.89
C SER A 88 -61.44 -21.45 35.35
N GLN A 89 -60.99 -21.48 36.60
CA GLN A 89 -60.01 -20.53 37.11
C GLN A 89 -58.66 -20.64 36.38
N GLN A 90 -58.19 -21.86 36.13
CA GLN A 90 -56.95 -22.10 35.38
C GLN A 90 -57.07 -21.68 33.90
N ALA A 91 -58.24 -21.85 33.29
CA ALA A 91 -58.51 -21.40 31.93
C ALA A 91 -58.45 -19.86 31.80
N LEU A 92 -58.99 -19.11 32.77
CA LEU A 92 -58.86 -17.65 32.80
C LEU A 92 -57.40 -17.19 32.92
N ARG A 93 -56.63 -17.87 33.77
CA ARG A 93 -55.19 -17.60 33.89
C ARG A 93 -54.45 -17.93 32.59
N LEU A 94 -54.77 -19.05 31.95
CA LEU A 94 -54.21 -19.44 30.65
C LEU A 94 -54.48 -18.38 29.59
N GLN A 95 -55.72 -17.87 29.48
CA GLN A 95 -56.07 -16.81 28.54
C GLN A 95 -55.26 -15.53 28.78
N THR A 96 -55.03 -15.19 30.05
CA THR A 96 -54.21 -14.02 30.43
C THR A 96 -52.76 -14.20 29.97
N VAL A 97 -52.15 -15.35 30.28
CA VAL A 97 -50.78 -15.70 29.86
C VAL A 97 -50.66 -15.70 28.35
N GLN A 98 -51.64 -16.23 27.62
CA GLN A 98 -51.64 -16.24 26.15
C GLN A 98 -51.65 -14.83 25.56
N ARG A 99 -52.44 -13.91 26.13
CA ARG A 99 -52.44 -12.50 25.70
C ARG A 99 -51.09 -11.85 25.95
N GLU A 100 -50.54 -12.00 27.15
CA GLU A 100 -49.21 -11.49 27.50
C GLU A 100 -48.11 -12.05 26.59
N LEU A 101 -48.23 -13.32 26.18
CA LEU A 101 -47.28 -13.99 25.30
C LEU A 101 -47.32 -13.40 23.89
N VAL A 102 -48.51 -13.12 23.34
CA VAL A 102 -48.67 -12.45 22.04
C VAL A 102 -48.09 -11.03 22.09
N GLU A 103 -48.36 -10.27 23.14
CA GLU A 103 -47.82 -8.93 23.34
C GLU A 103 -46.29 -8.95 23.41
N ASN A 104 -45.72 -9.84 24.24
CA ASN A 104 -44.26 -9.97 24.38
C ASN A 104 -43.58 -10.43 23.08
N ARG A 105 -44.18 -11.37 22.33
CA ARG A 105 -43.66 -11.78 21.01
C ARG A 105 -43.67 -10.63 20.01
N THR A 106 -44.72 -9.81 20.02
CA THR A 106 -44.83 -8.63 19.14
C THR A 106 -43.76 -7.60 19.50
N GLN A 107 -43.60 -7.31 20.79
CA GLN A 107 -42.56 -6.40 21.28
C GLN A 107 -41.16 -6.92 20.96
N LEU A 108 -40.92 -8.23 21.12
CA LEU A 108 -39.65 -8.86 20.75
C LEU A 108 -39.34 -8.68 19.27
N GLY A 109 -40.31 -8.97 18.38
CA GLY A 109 -40.13 -8.79 16.95
C GLY A 109 -39.80 -7.34 16.56
N SER A 110 -40.48 -6.37 17.17
CA SER A 110 -40.19 -4.95 16.98
C SER A 110 -38.79 -4.56 17.51
N ALA A 111 -38.39 -5.09 18.67
CA ALA A 111 -37.09 -4.84 19.27
C ALA A 111 -35.96 -5.41 18.42
N GLU A 112 -36.11 -6.64 17.91
CA GLU A 112 -35.15 -7.29 17.01
C GLU A 112 -35.02 -6.54 15.68
N ALA A 113 -36.13 -6.09 15.10
CA ALA A 113 -36.10 -5.28 13.87
C ALA A 113 -35.33 -3.98 14.08
N THR A 114 -35.58 -3.29 15.20
CA THR A 114 -34.86 -2.07 15.57
C THR A 114 -33.37 -2.34 15.79
N TYR A 115 -33.02 -3.43 16.48
CA TYR A 115 -31.63 -3.83 16.70
C TYR A 115 -30.89 -4.08 15.37
N ARG A 116 -31.53 -4.79 14.43
CA ARG A 116 -30.95 -5.02 13.08
C ARG A 116 -30.74 -3.72 12.31
N GLU A 117 -31.66 -2.78 12.41
CA GLU A 117 -31.53 -1.49 11.74
C GLU A 117 -30.39 -0.66 12.33
N LEU A 118 -30.25 -0.65 13.67
CA LEU A 118 -29.11 -0.03 14.34
C LEU A 118 -27.77 -0.67 13.92
N LEU A 119 -27.72 -2.01 13.77
CA LEU A 119 -26.50 -2.68 13.28
C LEU A 119 -26.13 -2.20 11.87
N ARG A 120 -27.10 -2.12 10.95
CA ARG A 120 -26.85 -1.62 9.60
C ARG A 120 -26.39 -0.16 9.60
N ALA A 121 -27.07 0.70 10.34
CA ALA A 121 -26.72 2.11 10.44
C ALA A 121 -25.31 2.31 11.06
N ARG A 122 -24.93 1.48 12.04
CA ARG A 122 -23.57 1.42 12.57
C ARG A 122 -22.56 1.06 11.49
N ASP A 123 -22.80 0.01 10.73
CA ASP A 123 -21.84 -0.47 9.72
C ASP A 123 -21.66 0.56 8.59
N VAL A 124 -22.75 1.16 8.12
CA VAL A 124 -22.71 2.23 7.12
C VAL A 124 -21.93 3.44 7.65
N SER A 125 -22.21 3.88 8.89
CA SER A 125 -21.53 5.05 9.48
C SER A 125 -20.05 4.79 9.74
N VAL A 126 -19.68 3.61 10.22
CA VAL A 126 -18.27 3.22 10.43
C VAL A 126 -17.52 3.19 9.10
N LYS A 127 -18.11 2.59 8.05
CA LYS A 127 -17.50 2.55 6.72
C LYS A 127 -17.31 3.95 6.13
N ALA A 128 -18.32 4.81 6.26
CA ALA A 128 -18.23 6.20 5.82
C ALA A 128 -17.16 6.98 6.59
N ALA A 129 -17.05 6.78 7.90
CA ALA A 129 -16.02 7.41 8.73
C ALA A 129 -14.60 6.94 8.34
N GLN A 130 -14.41 5.65 8.06
CA GLN A 130 -13.14 5.10 7.57
C GLN A 130 -12.75 5.70 6.21
N ALA A 131 -13.70 5.80 5.27
CA ALA A 131 -13.46 6.42 3.96
C ALA A 131 -13.05 7.89 4.09
N LYS A 132 -13.72 8.66 4.96
CA LYS A 132 -13.35 10.05 5.25
C LYS A 132 -11.97 10.17 5.88
N LEU A 133 -11.63 9.32 6.85
CA LEU A 133 -10.30 9.30 7.46
C LEU A 133 -9.19 8.99 6.45
N GLN A 134 -9.44 8.05 5.53
CA GLN A 134 -8.48 7.73 4.47
C GLN A 134 -8.30 8.91 3.50
N SER A 135 -9.40 9.56 3.10
CA SER A 135 -9.35 10.76 2.27
C SER A 135 -8.59 11.90 2.95
N LEU A 136 -8.86 12.15 4.24
CA LEU A 136 -8.16 13.18 5.02
C LEU A 136 -6.66 12.88 5.13
N LYS A 137 -6.29 11.63 5.41
CA LYS A 137 -4.89 11.21 5.43
C LYS A 137 -4.18 11.52 4.11
N ASN A 138 -4.76 11.11 2.99
CA ASN A 138 -4.18 11.36 1.67
C ASN A 138 -4.02 12.86 1.39
N SER A 139 -5.01 13.69 1.74
CA SER A 139 -4.94 15.14 1.59
C SER A 139 -3.86 15.78 2.46
N ILE A 140 -3.65 15.27 3.68
CA ILE A 140 -2.59 15.74 4.58
C ILE A 140 -1.22 15.38 4.01
N ASP A 141 -1.06 14.17 3.47
CA ASP A 141 0.19 13.73 2.86
C ASP A 141 0.52 14.55 1.59
N ASP A 142 -0.47 14.85 0.74
CA ASP A 142 -0.33 15.79 -0.40
C ASP A 142 0.06 17.21 0.06
N LEU A 143 -0.56 17.70 1.13
CA LEU A 143 -0.24 19.02 1.69
C LEU A 143 1.20 19.08 2.23
N LYS A 144 1.70 18.00 2.86
CA LYS A 144 3.10 17.92 3.30
C LYS A 144 4.06 17.98 2.13
N ILE A 145 3.80 17.25 1.04
CA ILE A 145 4.63 17.27 -0.17
C ILE A 145 4.64 18.69 -0.74
N LYS A 146 3.47 19.32 -0.91
CA LYS A 146 3.35 20.69 -1.41
C LYS A 146 4.11 21.69 -0.53
N ARG A 147 4.01 21.55 0.79
CA ARG A 147 4.75 22.39 1.74
C ARG A 147 6.26 22.20 1.62
N ALA A 148 6.74 20.96 1.53
CA ALA A 148 8.15 20.67 1.31
C ALA A 148 8.65 21.23 -0.03
N THR A 149 7.86 21.14 -1.12
CA THR A 149 8.23 21.74 -2.41
C THR A 149 8.22 23.26 -2.37
N ALA A 150 7.30 23.88 -1.62
CA ALA A 150 7.26 25.32 -1.44
C ALA A 150 8.45 25.82 -0.61
N GLU A 151 8.78 25.12 0.48
CA GLU A 151 9.97 25.40 1.30
C GLU A 151 11.26 25.20 0.48
N LEU A 152 11.35 24.16 -0.36
CA LEU A 152 12.48 23.98 -1.29
C LEU A 152 12.56 25.11 -2.32
N ASN A 153 11.44 25.54 -2.90
CA ASN A 153 11.41 26.64 -3.87
C ASN A 153 11.73 28.00 -3.23
N GLU A 154 11.29 28.22 -1.99
CA GLU A 154 11.60 29.41 -1.20
C GLU A 154 13.06 29.41 -0.75
N MET A 155 13.60 28.27 -0.31
CA MET A 155 15.03 28.09 -0.05
C MET A 155 15.84 28.32 -1.32
N ALA A 156 15.42 27.78 -2.46
CA ALA A 156 16.08 28.02 -3.74
C ALA A 156 16.02 29.49 -4.16
N SER A 157 14.90 30.18 -3.95
CA SER A 157 14.73 31.61 -4.27
C SER A 157 15.49 32.52 -3.28
N GLY A 158 15.52 32.17 -2.00
CA GLY A 158 16.30 32.84 -0.96
C GLY A 158 17.80 32.61 -1.13
N MET A 159 18.20 31.41 -1.56
CA MET A 159 19.54 31.13 -2.08
C MET A 159 19.81 31.98 -3.31
N ILE A 160 18.94 32.06 -4.33
CA ILE A 160 19.16 32.93 -5.50
C ILE A 160 19.36 34.40 -5.09
N SER A 161 18.65 34.89 -4.06
CA SER A 161 18.82 36.26 -3.56
C SER A 161 20.09 36.48 -2.72
N GLN A 162 20.56 35.48 -1.96
CA GLN A 162 21.84 35.54 -1.23
C GLN A 162 23.04 35.17 -2.12
N ILE A 163 22.77 34.43 -3.17
CA ILE A 163 23.68 33.99 -4.21
C ILE A 163 23.46 34.89 -5.43
N GLY A 164 23.48 36.21 -5.20
CA GLY A 164 24.00 37.18 -6.18
C GLY A 164 25.52 37.07 -6.36
N GLY A 165 26.15 35.99 -5.87
CA GLY A 165 27.55 35.60 -6.05
C GLY A 165 27.73 34.18 -6.61
N SER A 166 26.73 33.64 -7.33
CA SER A 166 26.60 32.23 -7.81
C SER A 166 27.62 31.79 -8.84
N GLY A 167 28.50 32.67 -9.30
CA GLY A 167 29.55 32.28 -10.24
C GLY A 167 30.57 31.34 -9.59
N ASP A 168 30.85 31.51 -8.30
CA ASP A 168 32.03 30.89 -7.68
C ASP A 168 31.72 29.53 -7.03
N THR A 169 30.52 29.32 -6.48
CA THR A 169 30.15 28.06 -5.82
C THR A 169 29.73 26.95 -6.79
N LEU A 170 29.11 27.30 -7.93
CA LEU A 170 28.79 26.33 -8.99
C LEU A 170 30.04 25.86 -9.73
N ASN A 171 30.99 26.77 -10.03
CA ASN A 171 32.27 26.38 -10.61
C ASN A 171 33.06 25.44 -9.68
N ARG A 172 33.06 25.73 -8.37
CA ARG A 172 33.76 24.90 -7.39
C ARG A 172 33.11 23.53 -7.16
N LEU A 173 31.78 23.45 -7.22
CA LEU A 173 31.08 22.15 -7.21
C LEU A 173 31.30 21.37 -8.50
N HIS A 174 31.35 22.05 -9.64
CA HIS A 174 31.66 21.41 -10.92
C HIS A 174 33.09 20.85 -10.89
N GLU A 175 34.06 21.62 -10.42
CA GLU A 175 35.46 21.20 -10.27
C GLU A 175 35.59 20.02 -9.30
N MET A 176 34.90 20.04 -8.16
CA MET A 176 34.93 18.96 -7.16
C MET A 176 34.24 17.67 -7.63
N VAL A 177 33.18 17.79 -8.44
CA VAL A 177 32.50 16.63 -9.06
C VAL A 177 33.36 16.02 -10.16
N GLU A 178 34.00 16.84 -11.00
CA GLU A 178 34.96 16.35 -12.00
C GLU A 178 36.16 15.66 -11.33
N GLU A 179 36.69 16.23 -10.24
CA GLU A 179 37.81 15.65 -9.48
C GLU A 179 37.45 14.29 -8.83
N GLU A 180 36.24 14.15 -8.29
CA GLU A 180 35.72 12.86 -7.77
C GLU A 180 35.46 11.85 -8.90
N ARG A 181 35.01 12.31 -10.08
CA ARG A 181 34.79 11.46 -11.25
C ARG A 181 36.12 10.91 -11.79
N GLU A 182 37.16 11.74 -11.83
CA GLU A 182 38.52 11.34 -12.20
C GLU A 182 39.12 10.37 -11.18
N LYS A 183 38.94 10.61 -9.86
CA LYS A 183 39.34 9.67 -8.80
C LYS A 183 38.62 8.33 -8.89
N ALA A 184 37.31 8.33 -9.18
CA ALA A 184 36.54 7.10 -9.34
C ALA A 184 36.96 6.33 -10.61
N ALA A 185 37.21 7.04 -11.72
CA ALA A 185 37.74 6.45 -12.95
C ALA A 185 39.17 5.88 -12.75
N GLY A 186 40.01 6.55 -11.95
CA GLY A 186 41.33 6.06 -11.57
C GLY A 186 41.27 4.79 -10.71
N ARG A 187 40.39 4.76 -9.69
CA ARG A 187 40.15 3.57 -8.86
C ARG A 187 39.60 2.40 -9.68
N ALA A 188 38.71 2.66 -10.65
CA ALA A 188 38.21 1.65 -11.57
C ALA A 188 39.30 1.11 -12.51
N ARG A 189 40.23 1.96 -12.97
CA ARG A 189 41.39 1.56 -13.80
C ARG A 189 42.37 0.67 -13.02
N VAL A 190 42.68 1.04 -11.78
CA VAL A 190 43.51 0.23 -10.87
C VAL A 190 42.84 -1.10 -10.52
N ALA A 191 41.53 -1.10 -10.25
CA ALA A 191 40.77 -2.33 -10.01
C ALA A 191 40.77 -3.27 -11.23
N ARG A 192 40.73 -2.71 -12.45
CA ARG A 192 40.83 -3.47 -13.71
C ARG A 192 42.23 -4.05 -13.93
N ASP A 193 43.28 -3.31 -13.58
CA ASP A 193 44.67 -3.78 -13.71
C ASP A 193 45.03 -4.81 -12.63
N THR A 194 44.42 -4.75 -11.44
CA THR A 194 44.60 -5.76 -10.37
C THR A 194 43.85 -7.07 -10.62
N LEU A 195 42.86 -7.09 -11.51
CA LEU A 195 42.14 -8.30 -11.90
C LEU A 195 42.76 -9.02 -13.11
N ASN A 196 43.82 -8.46 -13.72
CA ASN A 196 44.43 -9.01 -14.94
C ASN A 196 45.94 -9.35 -14.80
N SER A 197 46.42 -9.58 -13.57
CA SER A 197 47.78 -10.10 -13.31
C SER A 197 47.81 -11.59 -12.95
N GLY A 198 46.78 -12.34 -13.36
CA GLY A 198 46.61 -13.73 -12.98
C GLY A 198 45.92 -14.57 -14.06
N GLU A 199 46.40 -14.52 -15.31
CA GLU A 199 46.20 -15.59 -16.29
C GLU A 199 47.21 -15.44 -17.43
N ILE A 200 48.41 -16.00 -17.18
CA ILE A 200 49.28 -16.51 -18.24
C ILE A 200 48.96 -17.99 -18.31
N GLU A 201 48.22 -18.42 -19.33
CA GLU A 201 48.31 -19.78 -19.86
C GLU A 201 47.60 -19.89 -21.23
N MET A 202 48.45 -20.00 -22.26
CA MET A 202 48.24 -20.72 -23.53
C MET A 202 46.82 -20.81 -24.10
N GLN A 203 46.53 -19.94 -25.08
CA GLN A 203 45.71 -20.32 -26.23
C GLN A 203 46.51 -20.10 -27.52
N GLU A 204 47.51 -20.96 -27.68
CA GLU A 204 48.40 -21.11 -28.84
C GLU A 204 47.70 -21.63 -30.11
N HIS A 205 46.36 -21.61 -30.19
CA HIS A 205 45.63 -22.24 -31.30
C HIS A 205 44.51 -21.41 -31.94
N GLU A 206 44.21 -20.20 -31.50
CA GLU A 206 43.20 -19.35 -32.16
C GLU A 206 43.77 -18.21 -33.01
N GLN A 207 45.03 -17.80 -32.77
CA GLN A 207 45.72 -16.85 -33.67
C GLN A 207 46.15 -17.48 -35.02
N LYS A 208 46.09 -18.80 -35.16
CA LYS A 208 46.44 -19.50 -36.41
C LYS A 208 45.32 -19.50 -37.46
N ALA A 209 44.06 -19.30 -37.08
CA ALA A 209 42.97 -19.25 -38.06
C ALA A 209 42.82 -17.84 -38.70
N LEU A 210 43.18 -16.78 -37.96
CA LEU A 210 43.07 -15.39 -38.43
C LEU A 210 44.30 -14.91 -39.24
N ALA A 211 45.40 -15.66 -39.20
CA ALA A 211 46.62 -15.34 -39.94
C ALA A 211 46.54 -15.74 -41.43
N ASP A 212 45.85 -16.84 -41.75
CA ASP A 212 45.75 -17.32 -43.13
C ASP A 212 44.81 -16.45 -43.97
N GLN A 213 43.73 -15.92 -43.38
CA GLN A 213 42.82 -14.98 -44.03
C GLN A 213 43.46 -13.60 -44.28
N ALA A 214 44.36 -13.16 -43.40
CA ALA A 214 45.06 -11.88 -43.56
C ALA A 214 46.16 -11.92 -44.62
N LEU A 215 46.70 -13.11 -44.94
CA LEU A 215 47.74 -13.28 -45.96
C LEU A 215 47.14 -13.30 -47.39
N GLU A 216 45.96 -13.89 -47.57
CA GLU A 216 45.21 -13.85 -48.84
C GLU A 216 44.80 -12.42 -49.22
N ASP A 217 44.31 -11.64 -48.26
CA ASP A 217 43.93 -10.24 -48.45
C ASP A 217 45.12 -9.31 -48.77
N PHE A 218 46.33 -9.70 -48.35
CA PHE A 218 47.56 -8.97 -48.68
C PHE A 218 48.13 -9.36 -50.06
N ALA A 219 48.09 -10.65 -50.42
CA ALA A 219 48.52 -11.13 -51.73
C ALA A 219 47.67 -10.55 -52.89
N LEU A 220 46.37 -10.34 -52.65
CA LEU A 220 45.45 -9.66 -53.58
C LEU A 220 45.78 -8.17 -53.79
N LYS A 221 46.41 -7.50 -52.81
CA LYS A 221 46.78 -6.07 -52.89
C LYS A 221 48.14 -5.82 -53.53
N GLU A 222 49.09 -6.73 -53.37
CA GLU A 222 50.45 -6.62 -53.93
C GLU A 222 50.61 -7.31 -55.31
N GLY A 223 49.52 -7.85 -55.89
CA GLY A 223 49.49 -8.30 -57.28
C GLY A 223 50.37 -9.52 -57.59
N LEU A 224 50.54 -10.43 -56.64
CA LEU A 224 51.29 -11.67 -56.82
C LEU A 224 50.33 -12.87 -56.92
N VAL A 225 50.37 -13.56 -58.07
CA VAL A 225 49.69 -14.85 -58.24
C VAL A 225 50.48 -15.90 -57.47
N LEU A 226 49.87 -16.49 -56.45
CA LEU A 226 50.36 -17.73 -55.86
C LEU A 226 49.40 -18.87 -56.26
N GLU A 227 49.89 -19.69 -57.19
CA GLU A 227 49.40 -21.05 -57.40
C GLU A 227 49.47 -21.80 -56.06
N ALA A 228 48.34 -22.36 -55.64
CA ALA A 228 48.34 -23.41 -54.63
C ALA A 228 48.65 -24.76 -55.31
N PRO A 229 48.89 -25.82 -54.53
CA PRO A 229 49.96 -26.06 -53.56
C PRO A 229 50.75 -27.32 -54.00
N ARG A 230 51.81 -27.70 -53.28
CA ARG A 230 52.16 -29.11 -52.95
C ARG A 230 53.59 -29.21 -52.46
N ASN A 231 53.74 -29.67 -51.22
CA ASN A 231 54.79 -30.62 -50.90
C ASN A 231 54.16 -31.79 -50.14
N THR A 232 53.66 -32.76 -50.90
CA THR A 232 53.81 -34.17 -50.51
C THR A 232 55.15 -34.63 -51.08
N VAL A 233 56.02 -35.08 -50.20
CA VAL A 233 57.24 -35.80 -50.59
C VAL A 233 56.83 -37.05 -51.37
N THR A 234 57.26 -37.15 -52.63
CA THR A 234 57.56 -38.44 -53.27
C THR A 234 58.72 -38.23 -54.25
N ILE A 235 59.72 -39.08 -54.10
CA ILE A 235 60.95 -39.13 -54.88
C ILE A 235 60.62 -39.61 -56.31
N GLU A 236 61.13 -38.95 -57.36
CA GLU A 236 61.75 -39.63 -58.52
C GLU A 236 62.47 -38.68 -59.50
N LYS A 237 63.58 -39.18 -60.04
CA LYS A 237 64.53 -38.55 -60.98
C LYS A 237 63.94 -38.36 -62.39
N ALA A 238 64.36 -37.31 -63.10
CA ALA A 238 65.20 -37.41 -64.33
C ALA A 238 65.28 -36.06 -65.11
N GLN A 239 66.52 -35.64 -65.41
CA GLN A 239 67.09 -35.13 -66.68
C GLN A 239 66.13 -34.53 -67.73
N ALA A 240 66.46 -33.56 -68.60
CA ALA A 240 67.55 -32.64 -68.87
C ALA A 240 67.18 -31.96 -70.23
N LYS A 241 67.49 -30.66 -70.40
CA LYS A 241 67.86 -29.99 -71.68
C LYS A 241 66.86 -30.08 -72.88
N THR A 242 66.40 -28.98 -73.45
CA THR A 242 67.16 -28.01 -74.28
C THR A 242 66.21 -26.84 -74.61
N LEU A 243 66.55 -25.58 -74.32
CA LEU A 243 67.32 -24.66 -75.18
C LEU A 243 66.80 -24.52 -76.62
N GLY A 244 65.97 -23.49 -76.80
CA GLY A 244 66.28 -22.43 -77.75
C GLY A 244 65.52 -22.41 -79.08
N PRO A 245 65.46 -21.23 -79.72
CA PRO A 245 64.23 -20.69 -80.29
C PRO A 245 64.28 -20.58 -81.81
N LYS A 246 63.16 -20.15 -82.43
CA LYS A 246 63.00 -19.31 -83.64
C LYS A 246 61.61 -19.60 -84.23
N ASP A 247 60.73 -18.61 -84.21
CA ASP A 247 60.47 -17.65 -85.30
C ASP A 247 59.68 -18.32 -86.44
N GLU A 248 58.50 -17.74 -86.70
CA GLU A 248 57.59 -17.92 -87.85
C GLU A 248 56.95 -19.29 -88.11
#